data_AF-A0A948PVT0-F1
#
_entry.id   AF-A0A948PVT0-F1
#
_cell.length_a   1.000
_cell.length_b   1.000
_cell.length_c   1.000
_cell.angle_alpha   90.00
_cell.angle_beta   90.00
_cell.angle_gamma   90.00
#
_symmetry.space_group_name_H-M   'P 1'
#
loop_
_entity.id
_entity.type
_entity.pdbx_description
1 polymer ?
#
loop_
_entity_poly.entity_id
_entity_poly.type
_entity_poly.pdbx_seq_one_letter_code
_entity_poly.pdbx_strand_id
1 'polypeptide(L)'
;MFIRDFFKKRVGVSRNVFALGIVSFFNDIASEMLYPVVPIFLTTTLGAPVAIVGLIEGIAESTASILKVVSGWFSPGPGHRRRNAGASFYDSAAQAF
;
A
#
# COMPACT_ATOMS: atom_id res chain seq x y z
N MET A 1 -1.48 30.37 15.59
CA MET A 1 -1.70 31.28 14.44
C MET A 1 -0.44 31.41 13.56
N PHE A 2 0.75 31.58 14.15
CA PHE A 2 2.03 31.76 13.43
C PHE A 2 2.48 30.61 12.50
N ILE A 3 2.16 29.36 12.82
CA ILE A 3 2.64 28.19 12.05
C ILE A 3 1.87 27.99 10.73
N ARG A 4 0.62 28.49 10.63
CA ARG A 4 -0.20 28.37 9.40
C ARG A 4 0.41 29.14 8.22
N ASP A 5 1.04 30.28 8.50
CA ASP A 5 1.47 31.21 7.46
C ASP A 5 2.85 30.87 6.88
N PHE A 6 3.72 30.20 7.65
CA PHE A 6 5.01 29.74 7.16
C PHE A 6 4.88 28.67 6.06
N PHE A 7 3.97 27.70 6.24
CA PHE A 7 3.78 26.58 5.31
C PHE A 7 3.00 26.97 4.04
N LYS A 8 1.98 27.83 4.16
CA LYS A 8 1.19 28.30 3.01
C LYS A 8 2.06 29.08 2.00
N LYS A 9 3.11 29.77 2.48
CA LYS A 9 3.96 30.66 1.67
C LYS A 9 5.16 29.95 0.99
N ARG A 10 5.54 28.74 1.44
CA ARG A 10 6.71 28.00 0.91
C ARG A 10 6.39 26.65 0.27
N VAL A 11 5.32 25.98 0.70
CA VAL A 11 5.03 24.59 0.31
C VAL A 11 3.62 24.43 -0.28
N GLY A 12 2.71 25.38 -0.02
CA GLY A 12 1.35 25.36 -0.59
C GLY A 12 0.41 24.29 0.00
N VAL A 13 0.86 23.50 0.98
CA VAL A 13 0.10 22.40 1.56
C VAL A 13 -0.19 22.63 3.05
N SER A 14 -1.31 22.08 3.56
CA SER A 14 -1.69 22.21 4.96
C SER A 14 -0.74 21.45 5.89
N ARG A 15 -0.63 21.92 7.15
CA ARG A 15 0.20 21.27 8.18
C ARG A 15 -0.18 19.79 8.39
N ASN A 16 -1.46 19.45 8.28
CA ASN A 16 -1.94 18.08 8.42
C ASN A 16 -1.46 17.21 7.26
N VAL A 17 -1.50 17.71 6.02
CA VAL A 17 -0.99 16.95 4.87
C VAL A 17 0.52 16.77 4.95
N PHE A 18 1.27 17.78 5.43
CA PHE A 18 2.70 17.64 5.66
C PHE A 18 3.01 16.56 6.72
N ALA A 19 2.28 16.56 7.84
CA ALA A 19 2.41 15.54 8.87
C ALA A 19 2.05 14.13 8.34
N LEU A 20 0.95 14.00 7.59
CA LEU A 20 0.57 12.75 6.95
C LEU A 20 1.59 12.29 5.90
N GLY A 21 2.21 13.23 5.18
CA GLY A 21 3.27 12.92 4.22
C GLY A 21 4.50 12.32 4.89
N ILE A 22 4.91 12.85 6.05
CA ILE A 22 6.01 12.28 6.85
C ILE A 22 5.64 10.88 7.36
N VAL A 23 4.42 10.72 7.91
CA VAL A 23 3.95 9.41 8.39
C VAL A 23 3.92 8.38 7.26
N SER A 24 3.41 8.75 6.08
CA SER A 24 3.39 7.89 4.89
C SER A 24 4.80 7.52 4.45
N PHE A 25 5.74 8.47 4.43
CA PHE A 25 7.12 8.22 4.03
C PHE A 25 7.79 7.15 4.91
N PHE A 26 7.66 7.27 6.24
CA PHE A 26 8.18 6.25 7.15
C PHE A 26 7.44 4.93 7.04
N ASN A 27 6.12 4.97 6.81
CA ASN A 27 5.32 3.77 6.60
C ASN A 27 5.77 3.01 5.35
N ASP A 28 6.04 3.70 4.24
CA ASP A 28 6.49 3.10 2.98
C ASP A 28 7.86 2.43 3.16
N ILE A 29 8.81 3.11 3.83
CA ILE A 29 10.11 2.53 4.17
C ILE A 29 9.92 1.27 5.02
N ALA A 30 9.09 1.32 6.05
CA ALA A 30 8.85 0.16 6.93
C ALA A 30 8.23 -1.01 6.17
N SER A 31 7.26 -0.77 5.28
CA SER A 31 6.62 -1.84 4.50
C SER A 31 7.57 -2.49 3.49
N GLU A 32 8.43 -1.71 2.82
CA GLU A 32 9.44 -2.25 1.89
C GLU A 32 10.50 -3.09 2.62
N MET A 33 10.86 -2.70 3.85
CA MET A 33 11.78 -3.51 4.67
C MET A 33 11.14 -4.79 5.20
N LEU A 34 9.83 -4.78 5.49
CA LEU A 34 9.13 -5.96 5.99
C LEU A 34 8.94 -7.04 4.91
N TYR A 35 8.81 -6.64 3.64
CA TYR A 35 8.56 -7.55 2.53
C TYR A 35 9.55 -8.74 2.48
N PRO A 36 10.88 -8.55 2.56
CA PRO A 36 11.82 -9.67 2.65
C PRO A 36 11.94 -10.25 4.07
N VAL A 37 11.73 -9.47 5.12
CA VAL A 37 11.96 -9.92 6.51
C VAL A 37 10.99 -11.02 6.94
N VAL A 38 9.72 -10.91 6.56
CA VAL A 38 8.67 -11.88 6.90
C VAL A 38 8.95 -13.29 6.33
N PRO A 39 9.15 -13.46 5.00
CA PRO A 39 9.43 -14.79 4.43
C PRO A 39 10.75 -15.37 4.91
N ILE A 40 11.78 -14.54 5.11
CA ILE A 40 13.06 -14.99 5.68
C ILE A 40 12.82 -15.52 7.09
N PHE A 41 12.16 -14.76 7.97
CA PHE A 41 11.89 -15.22 9.34
C PHE A 41 11.09 -16.53 9.39
N LEU A 42 10.05 -16.65 8.56
CA LEU A 42 9.23 -17.86 8.48
C LEU A 42 10.06 -19.07 8.06
N THR A 43 10.93 -18.92 7.06
CA THR A 43 11.71 -20.04 6.52
C THR A 43 12.95 -20.37 7.36
N THR A 44 13.69 -19.36 7.82
CA THR A 44 14.98 -19.57 8.51
C THR A 44 14.81 -19.83 10.01
N THR A 45 13.90 -19.11 10.67
CA THR A 45 13.76 -19.17 12.13
C THR A 45 12.69 -20.17 12.54
N LEU A 46 11.54 -20.14 11.85
CA LEU A 46 10.43 -21.03 12.16
C LEU A 46 10.46 -22.34 11.35
N GLY A 47 11.35 -22.46 10.36
CA GLY A 47 11.48 -23.66 9.53
C GLY A 47 10.24 -23.94 8.67
N ALA A 48 9.41 -22.93 8.40
CA ALA A 48 8.20 -23.08 7.61
C ALA A 48 8.57 -23.47 6.16
N PRO A 49 7.88 -24.47 5.57
CA PRO A 49 8.05 -24.79 4.16
C PRO A 49 7.72 -23.59 3.27
N VAL A 50 8.42 -23.44 2.14
CA VAL A 50 8.16 -22.38 1.15
C VAL A 50 6.71 -22.39 0.66
N ALA A 51 6.07 -23.57 0.60
CA ALA A 51 4.66 -23.69 0.26
C ALA A 51 3.72 -22.94 1.23
N ILE A 52 4.07 -22.87 2.53
CA ILE A 52 3.29 -22.11 3.52
C ILE A 52 3.45 -20.61 3.32
N VAL A 53 4.66 -20.15 2.99
CA VAL A 53 4.92 -18.74 2.66
C VAL A 53 4.09 -18.33 1.44
N GLY A 54 4.10 -19.14 0.37
CA GLY A 54 3.29 -18.89 -0.82
C GLY A 54 1.78 -18.90 -0.54
N LEU A 55 1.30 -19.76 0.37
CA LEU A 55 -0.10 -19.74 0.81
C LEU A 55 -0.46 -18.44 1.55
N ILE A 56 0.42 -17.97 2.44
CA ILE A 56 0.23 -16.71 3.17
C ILE A 56 0.18 -15.54 2.19
N GLU A 57 1.12 -15.46 1.25
CA GLU A 57 1.16 -14.42 0.22
C GLU A 57 -0.10 -14.44 -0.66
N GLY A 58 -0.53 -15.62 -1.10
CA GLY A 58 -1.75 -15.77 -1.90
C GLY A 58 -3.02 -15.33 -1.16
N ILE A 59 -3.15 -15.65 0.13
CA ILE A 59 -4.27 -15.20 0.96
C ILE A 59 -4.21 -13.68 1.17
N ALA A 60 -3.02 -13.13 1.43
CA ALA A 60 -2.81 -11.70 1.63
C ALA A 60 -3.19 -10.92 0.37
N GLU A 61 -2.74 -11.35 -0.81
CA GLU A 61 -3.05 -10.71 -2.08
C GLU A 61 -4.54 -10.83 -2.45
N SER A 62 -5.15 -11.99 -2.23
CA SER A 62 -6.57 -12.20 -2.47
C SER A 62 -7.42 -11.28 -1.58
N THR A 63 -7.08 -11.19 -0.29
CA THR A 63 -7.77 -10.32 0.67
C THR A 63 -7.59 -8.84 0.30
N ALA A 64 -6.37 -8.42 -0.03
CA ALA A 64 -6.10 -7.06 -0.45
C ALA A 64 -6.87 -6.70 -1.74
N SER A 65 -6.98 -7.63 -2.68
CA SER A 65 -7.74 -7.46 -3.92
C SER A 65 -9.22 -7.25 -3.65
N ILE A 66 -9.81 -8.10 -2.79
CA ILE A 66 -11.21 -7.98 -2.38
C ILE A 66 -11.44 -6.63 -1.67
N LEU A 67 -10.58 -6.27 -0.72
CA LEU A 67 -10.69 -5.00 0.00
C LEU A 67 -10.55 -3.79 -0.92
N LYS A 68 -9.67 -3.84 -1.94
CA LYS A 68 -9.57 -2.77 -2.95
C LYS A 68 -10.89 -2.60 -3.72
N VAL A 69 -11.51 -3.70 -4.16
CA VAL A 69 -12.81 -3.65 -4.84
C VAL A 69 -13.90 -3.11 -3.93
N VAL A 70 -13.98 -3.61 -2.69
CA VAL A 70 -14.98 -3.18 -1.70
C VAL A 70 -14.80 -1.70 -1.32
N SER A 71 -13.57 -1.26 -1.06
CA SER A 71 -13.27 0.13 -0.71
C SER A 71 -13.59 1.10 -1.85
N GLY A 72 -13.36 0.68 -3.11
CA GLY A 72 -13.76 1.43 -4.29
C GLY A 72 -15.28 1.56 -4.43
N TRP A 73 -16.06 0.57 -3.99
CA TRP A 73 -17.53 0.59 -4.06
C TRP A 73 -18.14 1.54 -3.02
N PHE A 74 -17.57 1.62 -1.82
CA PHE A 74 -18.07 2.46 -0.72
C PHE A 74 -17.51 3.89 -0.72
N SER A 75 -16.54 4.24 -1.56
CA SER A 75 -15.93 5.57 -1.60
C SER A 75 -16.85 6.61 -2.27
N PRO A 76 -17.36 7.64 -1.55
CA PRO A 76 -18.21 8.66 -2.13
C PRO A 76 -17.37 9.75 -2.83
N GLY A 77 -17.36 9.77 -4.17
CA GLY A 77 -16.71 10.83 -4.95
C GLY A 77 -16.98 10.77 -6.47
N PRO A 78 -17.17 11.91 -7.16
CA PRO A 78 -17.44 11.96 -8.59
C PRO A 78 -16.14 11.79 -9.40
N GLY A 79 -15.61 10.58 -9.41
CA GLY A 79 -14.36 10.20 -10.09
C GLY A 79 -14.43 8.83 -10.75
N HIS A 80 -15.61 8.44 -11.22
CA HIS A 80 -15.96 7.16 -11.85
C HIS A 80 -15.28 6.88 -13.21
N ARG A 81 -14.18 7.56 -13.58
CA ARG A 81 -13.56 7.40 -14.91
C ARG A 81 -12.05 7.61 -14.90
N ARG A 82 -11.31 6.69 -14.26
CA ARG A 82 -10.00 6.15 -14.68
C ARG A 82 -9.35 5.44 -13.51
N ARG A 83 -8.78 4.27 -13.79
CA ARG A 83 -7.97 3.41 -12.89
C ARG A 83 -8.78 2.36 -12.13
N ASN A 84 -9.47 1.52 -12.89
CA ASN A 84 -9.07 0.12 -13.03
C ASN A 84 -8.46 -0.53 -11.77
N ALA A 85 -9.23 -0.62 -10.69
CA ALA A 85 -8.95 -1.59 -9.63
C ALA A 85 -8.95 -3.04 -10.17
N GLY A 86 -9.58 -3.27 -11.33
CA GLY A 86 -9.58 -4.55 -12.05
C GLY A 86 -8.63 -4.69 -13.25
N ALA A 87 -8.10 -3.60 -13.85
CA ALA A 87 -7.28 -3.73 -15.08
C ALA A 87 -5.76 -3.67 -14.86
N SER A 88 -5.27 -3.17 -13.72
CA SER A 88 -3.84 -3.35 -13.37
C SER A 88 -3.50 -4.80 -12.99
N PHE A 89 -4.47 -5.58 -12.51
CA PHE A 89 -4.26 -7.00 -12.23
C PHE A 89 -3.95 -7.81 -13.50
N TYR A 90 -4.53 -7.45 -14.65
CA TYR A 90 -4.20 -8.09 -15.94
C TYR A 90 -2.87 -7.60 -16.53
N ASP A 91 -2.47 -6.35 -16.27
CA ASP A 91 -1.23 -5.75 -16.79
C ASP A 91 0.02 -6.24 -16.03
N SER A 92 -0.10 -6.49 -14.71
CA SER A 92 0.97 -7.13 -13.92
C SER A 92 1.11 -8.62 -14.18
N ALA A 93 0.02 -9.34 -14.47
CA ALA A 93 0.08 -10.76 -14.84
C ALA A 93 0.68 -10.99 -16.24
N ALA A 94 0.58 -10.00 -17.15
CA ALA A 94 1.21 -10.06 -18.48
C ALA A 94 2.72 -9.81 -18.47
N GLN A 95 3.27 -9.26 -17.38
CA GLN A 95 4.71 -8.98 -17.20
C GLN A 95 5.40 -9.94 -16.21
N ALA A 96 4.67 -10.94 -15.69
CA ALA A 96 5.18 -11.94 -14.74
C ALA A 96 5.68 -13.24 -15.42
N PHE A 97 6.30 -13.11 -16.60
CA PHE A 97 7.20 -14.11 -17.20
C PHE A 97 8.54 -13.45 -17.50
#